data_AF-A0A914P004-F1
#
_entry.id   AF-A0A914P004-F1
#
_cell.length_a   1.000
_cell.length_b   1.000
_cell.length_c   1.000
_cell.angle_alpha   90.00
_cell.angle_beta   90.00
_cell.angle_gamma   90.00
#
_symmetry.space_group_name_H-M   'P 1'
#
loop_
_entity.id
_entity.type
_entity.pdbx_description
1 polymer ?
#
loop_
_entity_poly.entity_id
_entity_poly.type
_entity_poly.pdbx_seq_one_letter_code
_entity_poly.pdbx_strand_id
1 'polypeptide(L)'
;MVAEELDDEAIDRTPQTSEKNKLIESYKADFSWEVPANSISDSQNSSSSLRNITLSVNRGELVAIVGKVGAGKSSLLSAFLGEMEKICGNVSVRGQIAYVPQQAWIQNMSLRDNICFGQPYNKILFNKIIEACVLRPDLEM
;
A
#
# COMPACT_ATOMS: atom_id res chain seq x y z
N MET A 1 8.44 16.25 16.36
CA MET A 1 8.83 16.54 14.98
C MET A 1 7.64 16.12 14.14
N VAL A 2 6.83 17.09 13.71
CA VAL A 2 5.64 16.80 12.91
C VAL A 2 6.17 16.47 11.52
N ALA A 3 5.97 15.23 11.05
CA ALA A 3 6.23 14.92 9.65
C ALA A 3 5.33 15.85 8.83
N GLU A 4 5.89 16.58 7.87
CA GLU A 4 5.07 17.31 6.91
C GLU A 4 4.10 16.31 6.29
N GLU A 5 2.80 16.62 6.35
CA GLU A 5 1.76 15.75 5.82
C GLU A 5 1.99 15.59 4.31
N LEU A 6 2.03 14.34 3.85
CA LEU A 6 2.16 14.03 2.42
C LEU A 6 0.96 14.61 1.67
N ASP A 7 1.19 15.03 0.43
CA ASP A 7 0.11 15.58 -0.41
C ASP A 7 -0.95 14.51 -0.69
N ASP A 8 -2.13 14.66 -0.06
CA ASP A 8 -3.28 13.76 -0.21
C ASP A 8 -3.80 13.70 -1.66
N GLU A 9 -3.46 14.68 -2.52
CA GLU A 9 -3.82 14.71 -3.94
C GLU A 9 -2.80 14.01 -4.86
N ALA A 10 -1.65 13.58 -4.32
CA ALA A 10 -0.59 12.94 -5.10
C ALA A 10 -1.03 11.63 -5.77
N ILE A 11 -2.00 10.92 -5.18
CA ILE A 11 -2.58 9.71 -5.74
C ILE A 11 -4.02 9.97 -6.12
N ASP A 12 -4.32 9.86 -7.42
CA ASP A 12 -5.69 10.03 -7.88
C ASP A 12 -6.56 8.83 -7.46
N ARG A 13 -7.38 9.07 -6.44
CA ARG A 13 -8.40 8.13 -5.94
C ARG A 13 -9.78 8.38 -6.55
N THR A 14 -9.92 9.39 -7.41
CA THR A 14 -11.21 9.76 -7.98
C THR A 14 -11.64 8.75 -9.07
N PRO A 15 -12.94 8.49 -9.20
CA PRO A 15 -13.46 7.65 -10.27
C PRO A 15 -13.53 8.46 -11.59
N GLN A 16 -12.39 8.79 -12.19
CA GLN A 16 -12.36 9.49 -13.49
C GLN A 16 -11.47 8.78 -14.52
N THR A 17 -11.95 7.70 -15.15
CA THR A 17 -11.53 7.32 -16.53
C THR A 17 -12.54 6.35 -17.17
N SER A 18 -12.61 6.40 -18.50
CA SER A 18 -13.43 5.58 -19.41
C SER A 18 -13.24 4.05 -19.30
N GLU A 19 -12.19 3.58 -18.63
CA GLU A 19 -11.90 2.15 -18.44
C GLU A 19 -12.24 1.70 -17.01
N LYS A 20 -13.46 1.17 -16.84
CA LYS A 20 -14.02 0.74 -15.54
C LYS A 20 -13.24 -0.38 -14.84
N ASN A 21 -12.26 -1.00 -15.50
CA ASN A 21 -11.63 -2.24 -15.02
C ASN A 21 -10.26 -2.05 -14.34
N LYS A 22 -9.57 -0.93 -14.54
CA LYS A 22 -8.25 -0.67 -13.94
C LYS A 22 -8.39 -0.27 -12.47
N LEU A 23 -7.68 -0.97 -11.58
CA LEU A 23 -7.64 -0.67 -10.14
C LEU A 23 -6.38 0.09 -9.72
N ILE A 24 -5.23 -0.27 -10.30
CA ILE A 24 -3.97 0.45 -10.11
C ILE A 24 -3.45 0.82 -11.49
N GLU A 25 -3.11 2.08 -11.67
CA GLU A 25 -2.44 2.57 -12.87
C GLU A 25 -1.35 3.55 -12.48
N SER A 26 -0.16 3.35 -13.04
CA SER A 26 0.95 4.29 -12.92
C SER A 26 1.63 4.41 -14.26
N TYR A 27 2.07 5.62 -14.59
CA TYR A 27 2.79 5.90 -15.82
C TYR A 27 3.96 6.83 -15.55
N LYS A 28 5.17 6.32 -15.78
CA LYS A 28 6.44 7.00 -15.54
C LYS A 28 6.50 7.72 -14.18
N ALA A 29 5.99 7.06 -13.14
CA ALA A 29 5.90 7.63 -11.81
C ALA A 29 7.21 7.44 -11.04
N ASP A 30 7.68 8.54 -10.43
CA ASP A 30 8.84 8.55 -9.55
C ASP A 30 8.38 8.83 -8.12
N PHE A 31 8.93 8.09 -7.15
CA PHE A 31 8.59 8.24 -5.73
C PHE A 31 9.83 8.37 -4.87
N SER A 32 9.73 9.12 -3.78
CA SER A 32 10.81 9.32 -2.81
C SER A 32 10.27 9.28 -1.38
N TRP A 33 11.09 8.80 -0.44
CA TRP A 33 10.81 8.93 1.01
C TRP A 33 11.14 10.32 1.55
N GLU A 34 11.96 11.08 0.84
CA GLU A 34 12.39 12.42 1.22
C GLU A 34 12.01 13.40 0.11
N VAL A 35 11.40 14.52 0.49
CA VAL A 35 11.14 15.63 -0.43
C VAL A 35 12.47 16.38 -0.63
N PRO A 36 13.03 16.45 -1.85
CA PRO A 36 14.27 17.17 -2.06
C PRO A 36 14.04 18.68 -1.87
N ALA A 37 14.53 19.22 -0.75
CA ALA A 37 14.61 20.66 -0.56
C ALA A 37 15.56 21.27 -1.60
N ASN A 38 15.09 22.27 -2.34
CA ASN A 38 15.82 23.06 -3.36
C ASN A 38 17.36 23.08 -3.23
N SER A 39 18.09 22.40 -4.12
CA SER A 39 19.43 22.77 -4.64
C SER A 39 19.94 21.64 -5.56
N ILE A 40 20.05 21.85 -6.88
CA ILE A 40 21.30 22.18 -7.59
C ILE A 40 22.53 21.59 -6.85
N SER A 41 23.19 20.60 -7.47
CA SER A 41 24.35 19.80 -6.99
C SER A 41 24.09 19.00 -5.70
N ASP A 42 23.87 17.69 -5.73
CA ASP A 42 24.86 16.69 -6.16
C ASP A 42 24.23 15.39 -6.67
N SER A 43 24.84 14.86 -7.72
CA SER A 43 24.44 13.66 -8.47
C SER A 43 24.84 12.33 -7.79
N GLN A 44 25.02 12.29 -6.47
CA GLN A 44 25.41 11.08 -5.73
C GLN A 44 24.98 11.11 -4.26
N ASN A 45 23.71 11.38 -3.96
CA ASN A 45 23.20 10.97 -2.65
C ASN A 45 21.87 10.22 -2.79
N SER A 46 21.91 9.03 -2.23
CA SER A 46 20.97 7.93 -2.34
C SER A 46 19.63 8.24 -1.66
N SER A 47 18.81 9.12 -2.25
CA SER A 47 17.40 9.15 -1.90
C SER A 47 16.80 7.81 -2.33
N SER A 48 16.33 7.03 -1.36
CA SER A 48 15.67 5.75 -1.59
C SER A 48 14.41 6.02 -2.43
N SER A 49 14.57 5.92 -3.74
CA SER A 49 13.59 6.37 -4.72
C SER A 49 13.22 5.25 -5.67
N LEU A 50 11.93 5.16 -5.96
CA LEU A 50 11.42 4.37 -7.07
C LEU A 50 11.41 5.25 -8.30
N ARG A 51 11.85 4.71 -9.43
CA ARG A 51 11.96 5.48 -10.67
C ARG A 51 11.27 4.79 -11.82
N ASN A 52 10.59 5.58 -12.64
CA ASN A 52 9.94 5.20 -13.87
C ASN A 52 8.98 4.02 -13.70
N ILE A 53 8.19 4.04 -12.65
CA ILE A 53 7.20 3.01 -12.38
C ILE A 53 6.05 3.17 -13.37
N THR A 54 5.90 2.16 -14.23
CA THR A 54 4.76 2.02 -15.14
C THR A 54 4.15 0.65 -14.94
N LEU A 55 2.95 0.62 -14.38
CA LEU A 55 2.23 -0.60 -14.00
C LEU A 55 0.74 -0.36 -14.18
N SER A 56 0.03 -1.37 -14.70
CA SER A 56 -1.42 -1.41 -14.71
C SER A 56 -1.89 -2.75 -14.14
N VAL A 57 -2.86 -2.70 -13.23
CA VAL A 57 -3.49 -3.88 -12.63
C VAL A 57 -5.01 -3.75 -12.78
N ASN A 58 -5.62 -4.77 -13.37
CA ASN A 58 -7.06 -4.85 -13.56
C ASN A 58 -7.76 -5.51 -12.37
N ARG A 59 -9.06 -5.25 -12.24
CA ARG A 59 -9.90 -5.93 -11.27
C ARG A 59 -9.92 -7.44 -11.54
N GLY A 60 -9.67 -8.20 -10.49
CA GLY A 60 -9.66 -9.66 -10.52
C GLY A 60 -8.29 -10.28 -10.85
N GLU A 61 -7.27 -9.46 -11.13
CA GLU A 61 -5.92 -9.97 -11.34
C GLU A 61 -5.22 -10.34 -10.03
N LEU A 62 -4.47 -11.44 -10.07
CA LEU A 62 -3.51 -11.82 -9.04
C LEU A 62 -2.10 -11.54 -9.56
N VAL A 63 -1.44 -10.55 -8.97
CA VAL A 63 -0.13 -10.06 -9.42
C VAL A 63 0.94 -10.35 -8.35
N ALA A 64 2.09 -10.86 -8.79
CA ALA A 64 3.25 -11.07 -7.94
C ALA A 64 4.39 -10.12 -8.33
N ILE A 65 4.99 -9.45 -7.34
CA ILE A 65 6.15 -8.57 -7.52
C ILE A 65 7.37 -9.28 -6.97
N VAL A 66 8.33 -9.61 -7.85
CA VAL A 66 9.52 -10.38 -7.49
C VAL A 66 10.80 -9.61 -7.81
N GLY A 67 11.87 -9.89 -7.07
CA GLY A 67 13.15 -9.22 -7.22
C GLY A 67 14.02 -9.35 -5.98
N LYS A 68 15.30 -9.00 -6.10
CA LYS A 68 16.28 -9.07 -5.00
C LYS A 68 15.85 -8.25 -3.79
N VAL A 69 16.40 -8.57 -2.62
CA VAL A 69 16.26 -7.71 -1.42
C VAL A 69 16.81 -6.32 -1.76
N GLY A 70 16.11 -5.27 -1.32
CA GLY A 70 16.46 -3.87 -1.66
C GLY A 70 15.98 -3.38 -3.02
N ALA A 71 15.34 -4.21 -3.86
CA ALA A 71 14.82 -3.79 -5.17
C ALA A 71 13.59 -2.85 -5.12
N GLY A 72 13.18 -2.37 -3.94
CA GLY A 72 12.06 -1.44 -3.80
C GLY A 72 10.66 -2.07 -3.80
N LYS A 73 10.52 -3.39 -3.63
CA LYS A 73 9.20 -4.08 -3.65
C LYS A 73 8.24 -3.55 -2.56
N SER A 74 8.72 -3.48 -1.32
CA SER A 74 7.92 -2.95 -0.21
C SER A 74 7.65 -1.47 -0.38
N SER A 75 8.65 -0.71 -0.85
CA SER A 75 8.49 0.71 -1.19
C SER A 75 7.43 0.92 -2.28
N LEU A 76 7.32 0.02 -3.26
CA LEU A 76 6.29 0.11 -4.30
C LEU A 76 4.88 -0.05 -3.72
N LEU A 77 4.70 -0.89 -2.71
CA LEU A 77 3.42 -0.98 -1.99
C LEU A 77 3.13 0.31 -1.22
N SER A 78 4.11 0.83 -0.47
CA SER A 78 4.00 2.11 0.23
C SER A 78 3.69 3.29 -0.70
N ALA A 79 4.29 3.31 -1.89
CA ALA A 79 4.02 4.30 -2.93
C ALA A 79 2.55 4.27 -3.39
N PHE A 80 1.94 3.10 -3.57
CA PHE A 80 0.52 3.01 -3.94
C PHE A 80 -0.43 3.23 -2.75
N LEU A 81 0.04 3.06 -1.51
CA LEU A 81 -0.71 3.42 -0.30
C LEU A 81 -0.71 4.93 -0.03
N GLY A 82 0.19 5.69 -0.65
CA GLY A 82 0.35 7.13 -0.39
C GLY A 82 1.29 7.44 0.76
N GLU A 83 2.19 6.51 1.11
CA GLU A 83 3.19 6.70 2.17
C GLU A 83 4.51 7.28 1.64
N MET A 84 4.67 7.38 0.31
CA MET A 84 5.84 7.98 -0.34
C MET A 84 5.41 9.19 -1.17
N GLU A 85 6.29 10.18 -1.25
CA GLU A 85 6.07 11.38 -2.05
C GLU A 85 6.16 11.06 -3.55
N LYS A 86 5.15 11.47 -4.33
CA LYS A 86 5.17 11.35 -5.79
C LYS A 86 5.88 12.55 -6.42
N ILE A 87 7.10 12.35 -6.89
CA ILE A 87 7.93 13.40 -7.50
C ILE A 87 7.43 13.78 -8.90
N CYS A 88 7.11 12.79 -9.73
CA CYS A 88 6.59 13.03 -11.07
C CYS A 88 5.75 11.86 -11.58
N GLY A 89 5.17 12.02 -12.77
CA GLY A 89 4.28 11.04 -13.40
C GLY A 89 2.89 11.00 -12.78
N ASN A 90 2.13 9.99 -13.19
CA ASN A 90 0.71 9.82 -12.85
C ASN A 90 0.52 8.50 -12.12
N VAL A 91 -0.34 8.52 -11.10
CA VAL A 91 -0.71 7.36 -10.28
C VAL A 91 -2.19 7.46 -9.97
N SER A 92 -2.94 6.39 -10.24
CA SER A 92 -4.33 6.24 -9.85
C SER A 92 -4.53 4.91 -9.13
N VAL A 93 -5.20 4.95 -7.98
CA VAL A 93 -5.56 3.77 -7.21
C VAL A 93 -7.03 3.85 -6.83
N ARG A 94 -7.80 2.81 -7.18
CA ARG A 94 -9.27 2.82 -7.09
C ARG A 94 -9.80 1.73 -6.18
N GLY A 95 -10.85 2.06 -5.44
CA GLY A 95 -11.54 1.14 -4.55
C GLY A 95 -10.95 1.10 -3.14
N GLN A 96 -11.33 0.08 -2.37
CA GLN A 96 -10.83 -0.12 -1.02
C GLN A 96 -9.53 -0.94 -1.05
N ILE A 97 -8.56 -0.55 -0.22
CA ILE A 97 -7.27 -1.21 -0.10
C ILE A 97 -7.19 -1.83 1.30
N ALA A 98 -6.69 -3.05 1.37
CA ALA A 98 -6.24 -3.67 2.61
C ALA A 98 -4.74 -3.98 2.48
N TYR A 99 -3.96 -3.61 3.48
CA TYR A 99 -2.52 -3.83 3.51
C TYR A 99 -2.16 -4.87 4.57
N VAL A 100 -1.36 -5.86 4.20
CA VAL A 100 -0.82 -6.88 5.10
C VAL A 100 0.70 -6.73 5.12
N PRO A 101 1.28 -6.12 6.16
CA PRO A 101 2.72 -5.89 6.24
C PRO A 101 3.49 -7.19 6.47
N GLN A 102 4.79 -7.18 6.13
CA GLN A 102 5.70 -8.29 6.40
C GLN A 102 5.80 -8.60 7.90
N GLN A 103 5.81 -7.56 8.74
CA GLN A 103 5.80 -7.70 10.20
C GLN A 103 4.39 -7.42 10.70
N ALA A 104 3.72 -8.45 11.21
CA ALA A 104 2.40 -8.31 11.81
C ALA A 104 2.47 -7.44 13.08
N TRP A 105 1.39 -6.72 13.34
CA TRP A 105 1.20 -5.90 14.53
C TRP A 105 -0.17 -6.15 15.13
N ILE A 106 -0.25 -6.09 16.46
CA ILE A 106 -1.44 -6.41 17.24
C ILE A 106 -1.69 -5.27 18.24
N GLN A 107 -2.94 -4.80 18.30
CA GLN A 107 -3.41 -3.84 19.30
C GLN A 107 -3.54 -4.53 20.66
N ASN A 108 -3.37 -3.76 21.75
CA ASN A 108 -3.68 -4.24 23.10
C ASN A 108 -5.20 -4.33 23.32
N MET A 109 -5.82 -5.31 22.66
CA MET A 109 -7.26 -5.60 22.63
C MET A 109 -7.47 -7.11 22.55
N SER A 110 -8.73 -7.56 22.66
CA SER A 110 -9.02 -8.97 22.42
C SER A 110 -8.66 -9.38 20.99
N LEU A 111 -8.39 -10.67 20.76
CA LEU A 111 -8.16 -11.18 19.40
C LEU A 111 -9.33 -10.86 18.48
N ARG A 112 -10.57 -10.97 19.00
CA ARG A 112 -11.78 -10.64 18.22
C ARG A 112 -11.74 -9.20 17.75
N ASP A 113 -11.39 -8.28 18.63
CA ASP A 113 -11.38 -6.85 18.30
C ASP A 113 -10.23 -6.50 17.36
N ASN A 114 -9.09 -7.18 17.49
CA ASN A 114 -7.99 -7.09 16.52
C ASN A 114 -8.42 -7.55 15.12
N ILE A 115 -9.20 -8.63 15.01
CA ILE A 115 -9.72 -9.14 13.73
C ILE A 115 -10.83 -8.25 13.17
N CYS A 116 -11.77 -7.79 14.01
CA CYS A 116 -12.89 -6.95 13.58
C CYS A 116 -12.43 -5.53 13.24
N PHE A 117 -11.40 -5.03 13.91
CA PHE A 117 -10.75 -3.74 13.65
C PHE A 117 -11.75 -2.57 13.47
N GLY A 118 -12.67 -2.44 14.44
CA GLY A 118 -13.72 -1.40 14.45
C GLY A 118 -15.01 -1.74 13.69
N GLN A 119 -15.05 -2.85 12.95
CA GLN A 119 -16.28 -3.33 12.32
C GLN A 119 -17.17 -4.10 13.31
N PRO A 120 -18.51 -4.09 13.13
CA PRO A 120 -19.42 -4.84 13.99
C PRO A 120 -19.18 -6.34 13.89
N TYR A 121 -19.21 -7.01 15.04
CA TYR A 121 -18.98 -8.45 15.11
C TYR A 121 -20.09 -9.23 14.38
N ASN A 122 -19.68 -10.01 13.36
CA ASN A 122 -20.55 -10.94 12.66
C ASN A 122 -20.01 -12.37 12.85
N LYS A 123 -20.71 -13.17 13.66
CA LYS A 123 -20.29 -14.54 14.01
C LYS A 123 -20.05 -15.45 12.80
N ILE A 124 -20.89 -15.34 11.76
CA ILE A 124 -20.77 -16.20 10.56
C ILE A 124 -19.50 -15.84 9.79
N LEU A 125 -19.26 -14.54 9.55
CA LEU A 125 -18.07 -14.07 8.86
C LEU A 125 -16.81 -14.33 9.69
N PHE A 126 -16.87 -14.07 11.00
CA PHE A 126 -15.76 -14.29 11.92
C PHE A 126 -15.31 -15.75 11.90
N ASN A 127 -16.23 -16.70 12.03
CA ASN A 127 -15.90 -18.12 11.95
C ASN A 127 -15.28 -18.49 10.59
N LYS A 128 -15.80 -17.96 9.47
CA LYS A 128 -15.19 -18.19 8.15
C LYS A 128 -13.75 -17.67 8.07
N ILE A 129 -13.47 -16.51 8.66
CA ILE A 129 -12.11 -15.94 8.72
C ILE A 129 -11.19 -16.82 9.56
N ILE A 130 -11.65 -17.27 10.74
CA ILE A 130 -10.87 -18.17 11.61
C ILE A 130 -10.49 -19.46 10.88
N GLU A 131 -11.41 -20.07 10.14
CA GLU A 131 -11.09 -21.26 9.33
C GLU A 131 -10.13 -20.94 8.17
N ALA A 132 -10.39 -19.87 7.41
CA ALA A 132 -9.60 -19.51 6.23
C ALA A 132 -8.15 -19.12 6.56
N CYS A 133 -7.95 -18.48 7.71
CA CYS A 133 -6.63 -18.14 8.25
C CYS A 133 -6.00 -19.25 9.09
N VAL A 134 -6.68 -20.40 9.24
CA VAL A 134 -6.20 -21.57 10.00
C VAL A 134 -5.90 -21.22 11.46
N LEU A 135 -6.67 -20.31 12.06
CA LEU A 135 -6.46 -19.85 13.45
C LEU A 135 -7.11 -20.77 14.49
N ARG A 136 -7.85 -21.80 14.07
CA ARG A 136 -8.52 -22.74 15.00
C ARG A 136 -7.56 -23.39 15.99
N PRO A 137 -6.44 -24.01 15.55
CA PRO A 137 -5.53 -24.68 16.47
C PRO A 137 -4.92 -23.72 17.50
N ASP A 138 -4.69 -22.47 17.10
CA ASP A 138 -4.12 -21.44 17.98
C ASP A 138 -5.09 -20.98 19.07
N LEU A 139 -6.39 -21.13 18.83
CA LEU A 139 -7.46 -20.68 19.73
C LEU A 139 -7.94 -21.73 20.73
N GLU A 140 -7.66 -23.01 20.45
CA GLU A 140 -8.10 -24.15 21.25
C GLU A 140 -7.05 -24.61 22.27
N MET A 141 -5.93 -23.89 22.36
CA MET A 141 -4.87 -24.10 23.36
C MET A 141 -5.27 -23.72 24.79
#